data_AF-A0A948R6F0-F1
#
_entry.id   AF-A0A948R6F0-F1
#
_cell.length_a   1.000
_cell.length_b   1.000
_cell.length_c   1.000
_cell.angle_alpha   90.00
_cell.angle_beta   90.00
_cell.angle_gamma   90.00
#
_symmetry.space_group_name_H-M   'P 1'
#
loop_
_entity.id
_entity.type
_entity.pdbx_description
1 polymer ?
#
loop_
_entity_poly.entity_id
_entity_poly.type
_entity_poly.pdbx_seq_one_letter_code
_entity_poly.pdbx_strand_id
1 'polypeptide(L)'
;MRSKYSIRLYEMIEQCINLRKQSDTFAINDLKGLLGVPKGKLSRFADFNAQCLKVAVGEVNQLTDFEVAIGLKKRGRIVETITLTWMKKCPKARIEAADERQRSRIGRIARRKATVEVIV
;
A
#
# COMPACT_ATOMS: atom_id res chain seq x y z
N MET A 1 -10.48 -6.11 4.28
CA MET A 1 -9.04 -6.43 4.03
C MET A 1 -8.63 -7.56 4.97
N ARG A 2 -7.54 -8.29 4.70
CA ARG A 2 -7.09 -9.40 5.59
C ARG A 2 -5.65 -9.23 6.07
N SER A 3 -4.81 -8.55 5.31
CA SER A 3 -3.44 -8.30 5.75
C SER A 3 -3.42 -7.25 6.85
N LYS A 4 -2.73 -7.57 7.96
CA LYS A 4 -2.50 -6.62 9.06
C LYS A 4 -1.84 -5.33 8.57
N TYR A 5 -0.95 -5.44 7.59
CA TYR A 5 -0.23 -4.31 7.01
C TYR A 5 -1.15 -3.39 6.21
N SER A 6 -2.14 -3.96 5.52
CA SER A 6 -3.14 -3.20 4.77
C SER A 6 -4.07 -2.42 5.69
N ILE A 7 -4.45 -3.01 6.82
CA ILE A 7 -5.27 -2.34 7.84
C ILE A 7 -4.48 -1.15 8.40
N ARG A 8 -3.22 -1.35 8.81
CA ARG A 8 -2.37 -0.25 9.32
C ARG A 8 -2.16 0.86 8.29
N LEU A 9 -1.92 0.50 7.03
CA LEU A 9 -1.77 1.47 5.95
C LEU A 9 -3.07 2.27 5.73
N TYR A 10 -4.22 1.60 5.75
CA TYR A 10 -5.53 2.25 5.64
C TYR A 10 -5.77 3.23 6.79
N GLU A 11 -5.56 2.81 8.03
CA GLU A 11 -5.75 3.65 9.22
C GLU A 11 -4.87 4.92 9.16
N MET A 12 -3.60 4.76 8.75
CA MET A 12 -2.70 5.90 8.55
C MET A 12 -3.25 6.88 7.50
N ILE A 13 -3.74 6.37 6.37
CA ILE A 13 -4.27 7.22 5.29
C ILE A 13 -5.56 7.90 5.75
N GLU A 14 -6.47 7.17 6.40
CA GLU A 14 -7.73 7.71 6.90
C GLU A 14 -7.51 8.90 7.84
N GLN A 15 -6.48 8.84 8.69
CA GLN A 15 -6.08 9.94 9.56
C GLN A 15 -5.53 11.15 8.81
N CYS A 16 -4.86 10.94 7.66
CA CYS A 16 -4.19 12.00 6.91
C CYS A 16 -4.94 12.48 5.65
N ILE A 17 -6.03 11.81 5.23
CA ILE A 17 -6.65 12.03 3.92
C ILE A 17 -7.28 13.42 3.75
N ASN A 18 -7.68 14.04 4.85
CA ASN A 18 -8.28 15.39 4.85
C ASN A 18 -7.24 16.49 5.10
N LEU A 19 -5.95 16.14 5.22
CA LEU A 19 -4.87 17.10 5.32
C LEU A 19 -4.48 17.62 3.93
N ARG A 20 -3.90 18.82 3.89
CA ARG A 20 -3.37 19.41 2.64
C ARG A 20 -2.20 18.60 2.05
N LYS A 21 -1.48 17.86 2.90
CA LYS A 21 -0.34 17.02 2.53
C LYS A 21 -0.86 15.65 2.07
N GLN A 22 -0.65 15.33 0.80
CA GLN A 22 -1.06 14.07 0.16
C GLN A 22 0.12 13.11 -0.09
N SER A 23 1.31 13.44 0.40
CA SER A 23 2.46 12.57 0.31
C SER A 23 3.39 12.76 1.49
N ASP A 24 4.08 11.70 1.91
CA ASP A 24 5.11 11.79 2.95
C ASP A 24 6.26 10.82 2.70
N THR A 25 7.45 11.22 3.15
CA THR A 25 8.69 10.47 2.92
C THR A 25 9.23 9.93 4.23
N PHE A 26 9.43 8.62 4.28
CA PHE A 26 9.84 7.89 5.47
C PHE A 26 11.19 7.21 5.24
N ALA A 27 11.98 7.09 6.31
CA ALA A 27 13.03 6.08 6.35
C ALA A 27 12.40 4.68 6.41
N ILE A 28 13.13 3.68 5.92
CA ILE A 28 12.62 2.29 5.83
C ILE A 28 12.21 1.76 7.20
N ASN A 29 13.01 2.03 8.24
CA ASN A 29 12.76 1.51 9.58
C ASN A 29 11.54 2.18 10.23
N ASP A 30 11.34 3.47 9.98
CA ASP A 30 10.18 4.21 10.51
C ASP A 30 8.89 3.69 9.88
N LEU A 31 8.89 3.49 8.56
CA LEU A 31 7.72 2.95 7.86
C LEU A 31 7.42 1.50 8.30
N LYS A 32 8.46 0.69 8.54
CA LYS A 32 8.28 -0.66 9.13
C LYS A 32 7.60 -0.58 10.49
N GLY A 33 8.03 0.34 11.36
CA GLY A 33 7.43 0.57 12.67
C GLY A 33 5.96 0.98 12.56
N LEU A 34 5.67 1.94 11.67
CA LEU A 34 4.32 2.44 11.42
C LEU A 34 3.38 1.32 10.94
N LEU A 35 3.85 0.48 10.02
CA LEU A 35 3.09 -0.66 9.51
C LEU A 35 3.03 -1.85 10.49
N GLY A 36 3.64 -1.75 11.67
CA GLY A 36 3.62 -2.80 12.69
C GLY A 36 4.46 -4.03 12.33
N VAL A 37 5.54 -3.84 11.58
CA VAL A 37 6.56 -4.88 11.34
C VAL A 37 7.40 -5.05 12.62
N PRO A 38 7.44 -6.24 13.25
CA PRO A 38 8.27 -6.46 14.43
C PRO A 38 9.76 -6.21 14.15
N LYS A 39 10.49 -5.73 15.17
CA LYS A 39 11.94 -5.54 15.08
C LYS A 39 12.64 -6.83 14.63
N GLY A 40 13.57 -6.71 13.69
CA GLY A 40 14.31 -7.86 13.13
C GLY A 40 13.55 -8.70 12.09
N LYS A 41 12.29 -8.38 11.76
CA LYS A 41 11.57 -9.01 10.64
C LYS A 41 11.68 -8.16 9.37
N LEU A 42 11.57 -8.84 8.22
CA LEU A 42 11.66 -8.22 6.89
C LEU A 42 12.92 -7.35 6.75
N SER A 43 14.06 -7.86 7.21
CA SER A 43 15.31 -7.10 7.33
C SER A 43 15.76 -6.55 5.98
N ARG A 44 15.67 -7.36 4.92
CA ARG A 44 15.98 -6.92 3.55
C ARG A 44 14.82 -6.10 3.00
N PHE A 45 15.14 -5.03 2.26
CA PHE A 45 14.13 -4.23 1.59
C PHE A 45 13.28 -5.05 0.61
N ALA A 46 13.87 -6.03 -0.09
CA ALA A 46 13.14 -6.91 -0.99
C ALA A 46 11.99 -7.66 -0.29
N ASP A 47 12.25 -8.21 0.90
CA ASP A 47 11.24 -8.92 1.70
C ASP A 47 10.16 -7.96 2.19
N PHE A 48 10.57 -6.78 2.67
CA PHE A 48 9.64 -5.73 3.11
C PHE A 48 8.74 -5.27 1.96
N ASN A 49 9.32 -5.04 0.78
CA ASN A 49 8.58 -4.63 -0.40
C ASN A 49 7.58 -5.70 -0.86
N ALA A 50 8.03 -6.95 -0.96
CA ALA A 50 7.20 -8.05 -1.47
C ALA A 50 6.09 -8.47 -0.49
N GLN A 51 6.39 -8.57 0.80
CA GLN A 51 5.47 -9.15 1.78
C GLN A 51 4.62 -8.10 2.53
N CYS A 52 5.09 -6.84 2.59
CA CYS A 52 4.42 -5.77 3.30
C CYS A 52 3.91 -4.70 2.34
N LEU A 53 4.78 -3.96 1.66
CA LEU A 53 4.39 -2.78 0.89
C LEU A 53 3.46 -3.11 -0.29
N LYS A 54 3.86 -4.02 -1.18
CA LYS A 54 3.06 -4.41 -2.35
C LYS A 54 1.72 -5.01 -1.94
N VAL A 55 1.72 -5.83 -0.89
CA VAL A 55 0.49 -6.42 -0.35
C VAL A 55 -0.41 -5.33 0.22
N ALA A 56 0.13 -4.44 1.04
CA ALA A 56 -0.62 -3.36 1.69
C ALA A 56 -1.27 -2.43 0.66
N VAL A 57 -0.47 -1.89 -0.25
CA VAL A 57 -0.94 -0.99 -1.32
C VAL A 57 -1.93 -1.69 -2.24
N GLY A 58 -1.65 -2.93 -2.64
CA GLY A 58 -2.56 -3.69 -3.51
C GLY A 58 -3.92 -3.98 -2.87
N GLU A 59 -3.97 -4.26 -1.56
CA GLU A 59 -5.27 -4.42 -0.87
C GLU A 59 -6.02 -3.09 -0.74
N VAL A 60 -5.33 -2.01 -0.37
CA VAL A 60 -5.94 -0.68 -0.18
C VAL A 60 -6.50 -0.20 -1.52
N ASN A 61 -5.66 -0.16 -2.56
CA ASN A 61 -6.07 0.28 -3.90
C ASN A 61 -7.16 -0.59 -4.52
N GLN A 62 -7.30 -1.85 -4.13
CA GLN A 62 -8.36 -2.71 -4.66
C GLN A 62 -9.68 -2.57 -3.90
N LEU A 63 -9.62 -2.37 -2.57
CA LEU A 63 -10.79 -2.61 -1.70
C LEU A 63 -11.32 -1.35 -0.99
N THR A 64 -10.62 -0.22 -1.08
CA THR A 64 -10.99 1.02 -0.38
C THR A 64 -11.20 2.16 -1.35
N ASP A 65 -11.68 3.28 -0.82
CA ASP A 65 -11.94 4.51 -1.57
C ASP A 65 -10.68 5.35 -1.81
N PHE A 66 -9.52 4.84 -1.38
CA PHE A 66 -8.23 5.51 -1.47
C PHE A 66 -7.35 4.87 -2.53
N GLU A 67 -6.50 5.70 -3.13
CA GLU A 67 -5.43 5.28 -4.01
C GLU A 67 -4.10 5.69 -3.39
N VAL A 68 -3.15 4.77 -3.44
CA VAL A 68 -1.84 4.86 -2.79
C VAL A 68 -0.77 4.46 -3.80
N ALA A 69 0.28 5.28 -3.88
CA ALA A 69 1.45 5.02 -4.68
C ALA A 69 2.72 5.06 -3.82
N ILE A 70 3.75 4.34 -4.27
CA ILE A 70 5.06 4.28 -3.61
C ILE A 70 6.12 4.79 -4.58
N GLY A 71 6.82 5.86 -4.18
CA GLY A 71 8.08 6.30 -4.76
C GLY A 71 9.26 5.80 -3.94
N LEU A 72 10.35 5.39 -4.59
CA LEU A 72 11.58 4.97 -3.92
C LEU A 72 12.71 5.94 -4.26
N LYS A 73 13.35 6.50 -3.25
CA LYS A 73 14.61 7.23 -3.43
C LYS A 73 15.78 6.28 -3.21
N LYS A 74 16.60 6.09 -4.23
CA LYS A 74 17.76 5.20 -4.19
C LYS A 74 19.06 5.99 -4.13
N ARG A 75 20.03 5.45 -3.39
CA ARG A 75 21.42 5.86 -3.40
C ARG A 75 22.25 4.67 -3.88
N GLY A 76 22.61 4.69 -5.16
CA GLY A 76 23.18 3.51 -5.84
C GLY A 76 22.21 2.33 -5.80
N ARG A 77 22.66 1.18 -5.27
CA ARG A 77 21.84 -0.04 -5.14
C ARG A 77 20.96 -0.07 -3.88
N ILE A 78 21.12 0.89 -2.98
CA ILE A 78 20.42 0.93 -1.70
C ILE A 78 19.21 1.85 -1.82
N VAL A 79 18.05 1.41 -1.29
CA VAL A 79 16.88 2.27 -1.11
C VAL A 79 17.09 3.06 0.16
N GLU A 80 17.08 4.39 0.06
CA GLU A 80 17.34 5.29 1.18
C GLU A 80 16.03 5.67 1.88
N THR A 81 15.06 6.13 1.10
CA THR A 81 13.74 6.54 1.62
C THR A 81 12.61 6.05 0.72
N ILE A 82 11.42 6.02 1.30
CA ILE A 82 10.17 5.63 0.65
C ILE A 82 9.22 6.81 0.75
N THR A 83 8.72 7.28 -0.38
CA THR A 83 7.67 8.29 -0.44
C THR A 83 6.34 7.59 -0.68
N LEU A 84 5.40 7.76 0.23
CA LEU A 84 4.02 7.36 0.05
C LEU A 84 3.22 8.55 -0.44
N THR A 85 2.40 8.34 -1.47
CA THR A 85 1.44 9.34 -1.96
C THR A 85 0.05 8.73 -1.88
N TRP A 86 -0.92 9.49 -1.40
CA TRP A 86 -2.30 9.03 -1.23
C TRP A 86 -3.32 10.08 -1.66
N MET A 87 -4.44 9.60 -2.20
CA MET A 87 -5.56 10.44 -2.62
C MET A 87 -6.88 9.69 -2.52
N LYS A 88 -8.00 10.43 -2.49
CA LYS A 88 -9.32 9.81 -2.64
C LYS A 88 -9.52 9.51 -4.11
N LYS A 89 -9.98 8.29 -4.40
CA LYS A 89 -10.35 7.88 -5.76
C LYS A 89 -11.45 8.75 -6.35
N CYS A 90 -11.52 8.79 -7.68
CA CYS A 90 -12.68 9.35 -8.37
C CYS A 90 -13.95 8.50 -8.11
N PRO A 91 -15.16 9.05 -8.31
CA PRO A 91 -16.41 8.35 -8.01
C PRO A 91 -16.50 6.96 -8.67
N LYS A 92 -16.12 6.84 -9.94
CA LYS A 92 -16.12 5.56 -10.67
C LYS A 92 -15.25 4.51 -9.99
N ALA A 93 -14.01 4.86 -9.66
CA ALA A 93 -13.07 3.94 -9.02
C ALA A 93 -13.46 3.57 -7.58
N ARG A 94 -14.25 4.40 -6.88
CA ARG A 94 -14.85 4.04 -5.58
C ARG A 94 -15.94 2.99 -5.73
N ILE A 95 -16.82 3.13 -6.72
CA ILE A 95 -17.86 2.14 -7.04
C ILE A 95 -17.21 0.80 -7.36
N GLU A 96 -16.19 0.79 -8.23
CA GLU A 96 -15.44 -0.43 -8.57
C GLU A 96 -14.82 -1.09 -7.33
N ALA A 97 -14.26 -0.31 -6.40
CA ALA A 97 -13.70 -0.83 -5.16
C ALA A 97 -14.77 -1.39 -4.20
N ALA A 98 -15.95 -0.76 -4.16
CA ALA A 98 -17.09 -1.23 -3.38
C ALA A 98 -17.64 -2.56 -3.93
N ASP A 99 -17.81 -2.67 -5.25
CA ASP A 99 -18.20 -3.90 -5.93
C ASP A 99 -17.17 -5.01 -5.68
N GLU A 100 -15.89 -4.68 -5.80
CA GLU A 100 -14.80 -5.60 -5.55
C GLU A 100 -14.79 -6.09 -4.10
N ARG A 101 -15.26 -5.29 -3.13
CA ARG A 101 -15.39 -5.71 -1.73
C ARG A 101 -16.42 -6.82 -1.55
N GLN A 102 -17.49 -6.84 -2.35
CA GLN A 102 -18.56 -7.84 -2.31
C GLN A 102 -18.21 -9.13 -3.05
N ARG A 103 -17.20 -9.10 -3.93
CA ARG A 103 -16.79 -10.27 -4.71
C ARG A 103 -16.02 -11.31 -3.89
N SER A 104 -16.03 -12.55 -4.40
CA SER A 104 -15.37 -13.69 -3.77
C SER A 104 -13.88 -13.45 -3.53
N ARG A 105 -13.38 -13.91 -2.37
CA ARG A 105 -11.99 -13.72 -1.96
C ARG A 105 -10.99 -14.24 -2.99
N ILE A 106 -11.25 -15.43 -3.53
CA ILE A 106 -10.35 -16.09 -4.49
C ILE A 106 -10.24 -15.24 -5.76
N GLY A 107 -11.38 -14.75 -6.26
CA GLY A 107 -11.41 -13.85 -7.42
C GLY A 107 -10.62 -12.55 -7.19
N ARG A 108 -10.73 -11.95 -5.99
CA ARG A 108 -9.98 -10.73 -5.64
C ARG A 108 -8.47 -10.93 -5.69
N ILE A 109 -7.99 -12.05 -5.16
CA ILE A 109 -6.56 -12.38 -5.16
C ILE A 109 -6.07 -12.58 -6.60
N ALA A 110 -6.83 -13.30 -7.43
CA ALA A 110 -6.49 -13.54 -8.83
C ALA A 110 -6.39 -12.22 -9.63
N ARG A 111 -7.41 -11.35 -9.54
CA ARG A 111 -7.41 -10.04 -10.22
C ARG A 111 -6.25 -9.16 -9.76
N ARG A 112 -5.99 -9.10 -8.45
CA ARG A 112 -4.87 -8.32 -7.89
C ARG A 112 -3.52 -8.79 -8.44
N LYS A 113 -3.31 -10.10 -8.53
CA LYS A 113 -2.08 -10.66 -9.12
C LYS A 113 -1.96 -10.31 -10.60
N ALA A 114 -3.05 -10.44 -11.37
CA ALA A 114 -3.07 -10.05 -12.78
C ALA A 114 -2.72 -8.56 -12.98
N THR A 115 -3.22 -7.67 -12.13
CA THR A 115 -2.87 -6.23 -12.19
C THR A 115 -1.40 -5.96 -11.82
N VAL A 116 -0.81 -6.73 -10.91
CA VAL A 116 0.60 -6.54 -10.48
C VAL A 116 1.61 -7.04 -11.52
N GLU A 117 1.22 -7.99 -12.38
CA GLU A 117 2.06 -8.50 -13.47
C GLU A 117 2.05 -7.59 -14.70
N VAL A 118 1.00 -6.79 -14.89
CA VAL A 118 0.93 -5.76 -15.93
C VAL A 118 1.63 -4.49 -15.43
N ILE A 119 2.95 -4.51 -15.42
CA ILE A 119 3.77 -3.29 -15.35
C ILE A 119 4.68 -3.34 -16.58
N VAL A 120 4.24 -2.67 -17.65
CA VAL A 120 5.03 -2.37 -18.87
C VAL A 120 6.04 -1.28 -18.57
#